data_AF-A0AA35SPU1-F1
#
_entry.id   AF-A0AA35SPU1-F1
#
_cell.length_a   1.000
_cell.length_b   1.000
_cell.length_c   1.000
_cell.angle_alpha   90.00
_cell.angle_beta   90.00
_cell.angle_gamma   90.00
#
_symmetry.space_group_name_H-M   'P 1'
#
loop_
_entity.id
_entity.type
_entity.pdbx_description
1 polymer ?
#
loop_
_entity_poly.entity_id
_entity_poly.type
_entity_poly.pdbx_seq_one_letter_code
_entity_poly.pdbx_strand_id
1 'polypeptide(L)'
;MEFDAYSLDDSIYDEVFLPDGTPQELYAIQERVSRSFSNEGITFTVYGNEEAEERIIPIDCVPRIMPASDWRSIESGLTQRIKALNLFLEDVYGQSRSKDLYGVSRIVHDGVIPADVVRECPQYRAEMSGFSAPYGAWVSICGSDIVRTNDGFMVLEDNLRVPSGVRT
;
A
#
# COMPACT_ATOMS: atom_id res chain seq x y z
N MET A 1 18.57 16.54 23.55
CA MET A 1 18.84 15.15 23.13
C MET A 1 20.33 15.13 22.89
N GLU A 2 21.11 14.53 23.78
CA GLU A 2 22.57 14.38 23.61
C GLU A 2 22.81 13.17 22.71
N PHE A 3 23.61 13.35 21.65
CA PHE A 3 23.90 12.34 20.63
C PHE A 3 25.27 11.66 20.85
N ASP A 4 25.92 11.92 21.98
CA ASP A 4 27.33 11.57 22.26
C ASP A 4 27.59 10.05 22.41
N ALA A 5 26.57 9.21 22.24
CA ALA A 5 26.67 7.75 22.39
C ALA A 5 26.63 6.98 21.06
N TYR A 6 26.58 7.64 19.92
CA TYR A 6 26.50 6.98 18.62
C TYR A 6 27.91 6.70 18.06
N SER A 7 28.37 5.44 18.13
CA SER A 7 29.63 5.02 17.49
C SER A 7 29.36 4.35 16.15
N LEU A 8 29.83 4.95 15.07
CA LEU A 8 29.81 4.34 13.74
C LEU A 8 30.95 3.32 13.61
N ASP A 9 30.60 2.09 13.28
CA ASP A 9 31.50 1.08 12.73
C ASP A 9 31.75 1.42 11.25
N ASP A 10 32.99 1.22 10.75
CA ASP A 10 33.38 1.41 9.34
C ASP A 10 32.51 0.62 8.34
N SER A 11 31.69 -0.33 8.81
CA SER A 11 30.72 -1.08 8.00
C SER A 11 29.38 -0.36 7.75
N ILE A 12 29.10 0.75 8.46
CA ILE A 12 27.83 1.48 8.37
C ILE A 12 28.01 2.76 7.56
N TYR A 13 27.33 2.83 6.41
CA TYR A 13 27.26 4.05 5.61
C TYR A 13 26.27 5.02 6.28
N ASP A 14 26.77 6.08 6.88
CA ASP A 14 25.95 7.14 7.49
C ASP A 14 25.91 8.37 6.58
N GLU A 15 24.80 8.54 5.87
CA GLU A 15 24.60 9.70 4.99
C GLU A 15 24.25 10.98 5.76
N VAL A 16 23.91 10.87 7.05
CA VAL A 16 23.37 11.94 7.88
C VAL A 16 24.45 12.61 8.72
N PHE A 17 25.50 11.89 9.08
CA PHE A 17 26.60 12.41 9.89
C PHE A 17 27.91 12.46 9.10
N LEU A 18 28.79 13.40 9.44
CA LEU A 18 30.16 13.45 8.96
C LEU A 18 31.02 12.40 9.71
N PRO A 19 32.21 12.05 9.21
CA PRO A 19 33.10 11.08 9.87
C PRO A 19 33.48 11.44 11.32
N ASP A 20 33.34 12.72 11.69
CA ASP A 20 33.57 13.22 13.04
C ASP A 20 32.32 13.19 13.94
N GLY A 21 31.22 12.61 13.46
CA GLY A 21 29.94 12.49 14.16
C GLY A 21 29.10 13.77 14.16
N THR A 22 29.50 14.81 13.44
CA THR A 22 28.69 16.03 13.33
C THR A 22 27.55 15.87 12.32
N PRO A 23 26.33 16.39 12.59
CA PRO A 23 25.23 16.30 11.63
C PRO A 23 25.51 17.08 10.35
N GLN A 24 25.23 16.49 9.18
CA GLN A 24 25.23 17.20 7.91
C GLN A 24 24.01 18.13 7.80
N GLU A 25 24.14 19.21 7.02
CA GLU A 25 22.99 20.06 6.71
C GLU A 25 21.94 19.28 5.89
N LEU A 26 20.66 19.45 6.22
CA LEU A 26 19.55 18.73 5.60
C LEU A 26 19.53 18.88 4.07
N TYR A 27 19.89 20.06 3.55
CA TYR A 27 19.98 20.31 2.11
C TYR A 27 21.05 19.46 1.42
N ALA A 28 22.20 19.24 2.07
CA ALA A 28 23.27 18.42 1.53
C ALA A 28 22.87 16.94 1.48
N ILE A 29 22.14 16.47 2.50
CA ILE A 29 21.56 15.11 2.54
C ILE A 29 20.54 14.95 1.41
N GLN A 30 19.61 15.90 1.28
CA GLN A 30 18.58 15.90 0.24
C GLN A 30 19.17 15.83 -1.18
N GLU A 31 20.23 16.61 -1.46
CA GLU A 31 20.91 16.59 -2.76
C GLU A 31 21.56 15.22 -3.04
N ARG A 32 22.20 14.63 -2.02
CA ARG A 32 22.83 13.30 -2.13
C ARG A 32 21.80 12.20 -2.40
N VAL A 33 20.72 12.17 -1.63
CA VAL A 33 19.63 11.19 -1.82
C VAL A 33 19.02 11.33 -3.21
N SER A 34 18.75 12.56 -3.67
CA SER A 34 18.22 12.81 -5.01
C SER A 34 19.16 12.31 -6.12
N ARG A 35 20.47 12.51 -5.94
CA ARG A 35 21.49 12.02 -6.87
C ARG A 35 21.59 10.49 -6.86
N SER A 36 21.49 9.85 -5.70
CA SER A 36 21.46 8.38 -5.61
C SER A 36 20.25 7.80 -6.35
N PHE A 37 19.07 8.37 -6.13
CA PHE A 37 17.83 7.97 -6.80
C PHE A 37 17.90 8.14 -8.32
N SER A 38 18.54 9.21 -8.79
CA SER A 38 18.83 9.41 -10.21
C SER A 38 19.74 8.31 -10.77
N ASN A 39 20.80 7.95 -10.05
CA ASN A 39 21.77 6.94 -10.49
C ASN A 39 21.17 5.52 -10.49
N GLU A 40 20.23 5.25 -9.59
CA GLU A 40 19.53 3.96 -9.48
C GLU A 40 18.35 3.83 -10.47
N GLY A 41 18.07 4.86 -11.28
CA GLY A 41 16.96 4.84 -12.23
C GLY A 41 15.60 4.77 -11.54
N ILE A 42 15.46 5.42 -10.38
CA ILE A 42 14.17 5.58 -9.69
C ILE A 42 13.47 6.81 -10.31
N THR A 43 12.99 6.62 -11.54
CA THR A 43 12.25 7.63 -12.30
C THR A 43 10.77 7.25 -12.41
N PHE A 44 9.92 8.25 -12.63
CA PHE A 44 8.53 8.05 -13.03
C PHE A 44 8.27 8.81 -14.33
N THR A 45 7.41 8.26 -15.17
CA THR A 45 7.01 8.90 -16.43
C THR A 45 5.94 9.94 -16.15
N VAL A 46 6.23 11.20 -16.44
CA VAL A 46 5.20 12.26 -16.44
C VAL A 46 4.52 12.25 -17.80
N TYR A 47 3.22 11.91 -17.81
CA TYR A 47 2.42 12.04 -19.02
C TYR A 47 1.86 13.46 -19.11
N GLY A 48 2.48 14.29 -19.96
CA GLY A 48 2.01 15.64 -20.25
C GLY A 48 2.67 16.20 -21.52
N ASN A 49 1.85 16.39 -22.57
CA ASN A 49 2.18 16.94 -23.89
C ASN A 49 3.36 16.30 -24.63
N GLU A 50 3.03 15.40 -25.56
CA GLU A 50 3.81 14.85 -26.68
C GLU A 50 5.18 14.20 -26.41
N GLU A 51 5.81 14.41 -25.27
CA GLU A 51 7.04 13.71 -24.86
C GLU A 51 6.90 13.15 -23.43
N ALA A 52 7.14 11.84 -23.30
CA ALA A 52 7.23 11.18 -22.01
C ALA A 52 8.58 11.55 -21.37
N GLU A 53 8.59 12.59 -20.55
CA GLU A 53 9.79 12.99 -19.80
C GLU A 53 9.93 12.12 -18.54
N GLU A 54 11.05 11.43 -18.41
CA GLU A 54 11.40 10.74 -17.17
C GLU A 54 11.83 11.77 -16.12
N ARG A 55 11.13 11.79 -14.98
CA ARG A 55 11.51 12.62 -13.84
C ARG A 55 11.87 11.77 -12.64
N ILE A 56 12.84 12.24 -11.86
CA ILE A 56 13.19 11.62 -10.57
C ILE A 56 12.01 11.79 -9.61
N ILE A 57 11.64 10.73 -8.90
CA ILE A 57 10.63 10.81 -7.85
C ILE A 57 11.15 11.76 -6.76
N PRO A 58 10.40 12.82 -6.39
CA PRO A 58 10.79 13.66 -5.26
C PRO A 58 10.75 12.81 -3.99
N ILE A 59 11.91 12.66 -3.34
CA ILE A 59 12.07 11.92 -2.10
C ILE A 59 12.31 12.89 -0.94
N ASP A 60 11.70 12.63 0.21
CA ASP A 60 12.05 13.30 1.45
C ASP A 60 13.15 12.50 2.15
N CYS A 61 14.27 13.16 2.47
CA CYS A 61 15.36 12.52 3.22
C CYS A 61 15.02 12.30 4.70
N VAL A 62 13.96 12.90 5.21
CA VAL A 62 13.48 12.69 6.59
C VAL A 62 12.46 11.54 6.61
N PRO A 63 12.79 10.39 7.23
CA PRO A 63 11.86 9.29 7.31
C PRO A 63 10.67 9.63 8.21
N ARG A 64 9.49 9.13 7.83
CA ARG A 64 8.33 9.17 8.71
C ARG A 64 8.48 8.11 9.81
N ILE A 65 8.94 8.53 10.98
CA ILE A 65 9.07 7.65 12.14
C ILE A 65 7.68 7.15 12.59
N MET A 66 7.55 5.83 12.74
CA MET A 66 6.32 5.18 13.19
C MET A 66 6.59 4.35 14.45
N PRO A 67 5.86 4.59 15.56
CA PRO A 67 5.96 3.76 16.75
C PRO A 67 5.58 2.31 16.47
N ALA A 68 6.27 1.36 17.10
CA ALA A 68 5.96 -0.06 16.95
C ALA A 68 4.54 -0.43 17.40
N SER A 69 3.98 0.28 18.39
CA SER A 69 2.58 0.11 18.81
C SER A 69 1.60 0.46 17.70
N ASP A 70 1.83 1.58 17.01
CA ASP A 70 1.00 2.06 15.93
C ASP A 70 1.07 1.09 14.75
N TRP A 71 2.27 0.64 14.39
CA TRP A 71 2.45 -0.35 13.32
C TRP A 71 1.73 -1.66 13.59
N ARG A 72 1.80 -2.21 14.81
CA ARG A 72 1.08 -3.45 15.16
C ARG A 72 -0.44 -3.32 15.00
N SER A 73 -1.00 -2.18 15.37
CA SER A 73 -2.43 -1.91 15.17
C SER A 73 -2.79 -1.80 13.68
N ILE A 74 -1.96 -1.11 12.89
CA ILE A 74 -2.14 -0.98 11.44
C ILE A 74 -2.05 -2.35 10.76
N GLU A 75 -0.99 -3.11 11.02
CA GLU A 75 -0.75 -4.44 10.45
C GLU A 75 -1.91 -5.40 10.75
N SER A 76 -2.37 -5.44 12.01
CA SER A 76 -3.50 -6.29 12.41
C SER A 76 -4.80 -5.88 11.69
N GLY A 77 -5.06 -4.57 11.60
CA GLY A 77 -6.24 -4.03 10.90
C GLY A 77 -6.22 -4.31 9.40
N LEU A 78 -5.08 -4.09 8.74
CA LEU A 78 -4.92 -4.37 7.31
C LEU A 78 -5.03 -5.87 7.01
N THR A 79 -4.46 -6.73 7.86
CA THR A 79 -4.61 -8.19 7.75
C THR A 79 -6.07 -8.61 7.83
N GLN A 80 -6.82 -8.08 8.79
CA GLN A 80 -8.26 -8.34 8.92
C GLN A 80 -9.02 -7.82 7.69
N ARG A 81 -8.70 -6.62 7.21
CA ARG A 81 -9.35 -5.98 6.06
C ARG A 81 -9.16 -6.77 4.77
N ILE A 82 -7.92 -7.17 4.45
CA ILE A 82 -7.61 -7.97 3.25
C ILE A 82 -8.33 -9.33 3.30
N LYS A 83 -8.43 -9.95 4.48
CA LYS A 83 -9.21 -11.17 4.67
C LYS A 83 -10.69 -10.92 4.39
N ALA A 84 -11.28 -9.83 4.90
CA ALA A 84 -12.67 -9.48 4.65
C ALA A 84 -12.93 -9.22 3.15
N LEU A 85 -12.02 -8.53 2.46
CA LEU A 85 -12.11 -8.28 1.02
C LEU A 85 -12.06 -9.56 0.18
N ASN A 86 -11.16 -10.48 0.51
CA ASN A 86 -11.10 -11.80 -0.15
C ASN A 86 -12.39 -12.59 0.08
N LEU A 87 -12.92 -12.61 1.31
CA LEU A 87 -14.18 -13.28 1.62
C LEU A 87 -15.38 -12.63 0.91
N PHE A 88 -15.40 -11.30 0.79
CA PHE A 88 -16.41 -10.57 0.04
C PHE A 88 -16.40 -10.96 -1.44
N LEU A 89 -15.23 -11.01 -2.07
CA LEU A 89 -15.12 -11.41 -3.48
C LEU A 89 -15.51 -12.88 -3.69
N GLU A 90 -15.16 -13.78 -2.77
CA GLU A 90 -15.65 -15.17 -2.78
C GLU A 90 -17.17 -15.24 -2.60
N ASP A 91 -17.77 -14.37 -1.78
CA ASP A 91 -19.21 -14.33 -1.55
C ASP A 91 -19.97 -13.85 -2.81
N VAL A 92 -19.42 -12.85 -3.50
CA VAL A 92 -19.98 -12.27 -4.73
C VAL A 92 -19.79 -13.18 -5.94
N TYR A 93 -18.57 -13.67 -6.17
CA TYR A 93 -18.19 -14.37 -7.40
C TYR A 93 -18.03 -15.88 -7.25
N GLY A 94 -17.69 -16.37 -6.07
CA GLY A 94 -17.23 -17.74 -5.85
C GLY A 94 -18.19 -18.85 -6.30
N GLN A 95 -17.61 -20.03 -6.58
CA GLN A 95 -18.36 -21.28 -6.74
C GLN A 95 -18.89 -21.84 -5.41
N SER A 96 -18.23 -21.49 -4.30
CA SER A 96 -18.46 -22.12 -3.01
C SER A 96 -19.81 -21.71 -2.40
N ARG A 97 -20.15 -22.35 -1.26
CA ARG A 97 -21.42 -22.37 -0.48
C ARG A 97 -21.99 -21.01 -0.04
N SER A 98 -21.50 -19.93 -0.63
CA SER A 98 -21.83 -18.53 -0.42
C SER A 98 -23.01 -18.02 -1.21
N LYS A 99 -23.48 -18.81 -2.17
CA LYS A 99 -24.75 -18.54 -2.81
C LYS A 99 -25.84 -19.29 -2.07
N ASP A 100 -26.88 -18.56 -1.69
CA ASP A 100 -28.10 -19.15 -1.15
C ASP A 100 -28.79 -20.04 -2.20
N LEU A 101 -29.93 -20.64 -1.83
CA LEU A 101 -30.72 -21.51 -2.71
C LEU A 101 -31.17 -20.79 -4.01
N TYR A 102 -31.03 -19.46 -4.08
CA TYR A 102 -31.46 -18.59 -5.17
C TYR A 102 -30.29 -18.04 -6.02
N GLY A 103 -29.05 -18.43 -5.72
CA GLY A 103 -27.88 -17.97 -6.48
C GLY A 103 -27.42 -16.56 -6.12
N VAL A 104 -27.91 -15.99 -5.01
CA VAL A 104 -27.57 -14.64 -4.53
C VAL A 104 -26.46 -14.74 -3.47
N SER A 105 -25.53 -13.78 -3.46
CA SER A 105 -24.49 -13.71 -2.44
C SER A 105 -25.11 -13.48 -1.05
N ARG A 106 -24.60 -14.16 -0.02
CA ARG A 106 -25.14 -14.04 1.35
C ARG A 106 -25.12 -12.60 1.85
N ILE A 107 -24.06 -11.84 1.57
CA ILE A 107 -23.97 -10.45 2.01
C ILE A 107 -25.10 -9.56 1.45
N VAL A 108 -25.63 -9.93 0.28
CA VAL A 108 -26.80 -9.27 -0.33
C VAL A 108 -28.10 -9.85 0.22
N HIS A 109 -28.21 -11.16 0.33
CA HIS A 109 -29.37 -11.84 0.93
C HIS A 109 -29.64 -11.36 2.36
N ASP A 110 -28.60 -11.21 3.17
CA ASP A 110 -28.67 -10.77 4.56
C ASP A 110 -28.89 -9.25 4.69
N GLY A 111 -28.96 -8.52 3.57
CA GLY A 111 -29.25 -7.09 3.52
C GLY A 111 -28.12 -6.19 4.01
N VAL A 112 -26.90 -6.72 4.16
CA VAL A 112 -25.72 -5.96 4.61
C VAL A 112 -25.23 -5.02 3.50
N ILE A 113 -25.21 -5.50 2.26
CA ILE A 113 -24.89 -4.69 1.07
C ILE A 113 -26.05 -4.78 0.07
N PRO A 114 -26.59 -3.66 -0.41
CA PRO A 114 -27.61 -3.65 -1.45
C PRO A 114 -27.13 -4.31 -2.75
N ALA A 115 -28.03 -5.01 -3.44
CA ALA A 115 -27.69 -5.78 -4.65
C ALA A 115 -27.19 -4.90 -5.81
N ASP A 116 -27.75 -3.70 -5.93
CA ASP A 116 -27.41 -2.66 -6.92
C ASP A 116 -25.98 -2.15 -6.73
N VAL A 117 -25.54 -1.92 -5.47
CA VAL A 117 -24.15 -1.51 -5.17
C VAL A 117 -23.12 -2.50 -5.75
N VAL A 118 -23.44 -3.78 -5.77
CA VAL A 118 -22.56 -4.82 -6.36
C VAL A 118 -22.74 -4.90 -7.87
N ARG A 119 -23.99 -5.06 -8.35
CA ARG A 119 -24.28 -5.41 -9.75
C ARG A 119 -24.14 -4.24 -10.72
N GLU A 120 -24.37 -3.01 -10.25
CA GLU A 120 -24.25 -1.80 -11.07
C GLU A 120 -22.84 -1.19 -11.01
N CYS A 121 -21.94 -1.75 -10.18
CA CYS A 121 -20.55 -1.36 -10.14
C CYS A 121 -19.91 -1.56 -11.53
N PRO A 122 -19.32 -0.53 -12.17
CA PRO A 122 -18.72 -0.66 -13.49
C PRO A 122 -17.58 -1.69 -13.58
N GLN A 123 -16.97 -2.00 -12.44
CA GLN A 123 -15.89 -2.97 -12.28
C GLN A 123 -16.42 -4.38 -11.99
N TYR A 124 -17.72 -4.57 -11.79
CA TYR A 124 -18.33 -5.88 -11.66
C TYR A 124 -18.17 -6.68 -12.96
N ARG A 125 -17.88 -7.98 -12.83
CA ARG A 125 -17.65 -8.89 -13.97
C ARG A 125 -18.51 -10.14 -13.79
N ALA A 126 -19.67 -10.16 -14.45
CA ALA A 126 -20.59 -11.30 -14.37
C ALA A 126 -19.95 -12.61 -14.85
N GLU A 127 -18.95 -12.52 -15.73
CA GLU A 127 -18.16 -13.61 -16.27
C GLU A 127 -17.35 -14.35 -15.19
N MET A 128 -17.03 -13.68 -14.09
CA MET A 128 -16.32 -14.27 -12.95
C MET A 128 -17.26 -15.05 -12.01
N SER A 129 -18.57 -15.02 -12.24
CA SER A 129 -19.54 -15.73 -11.42
C SER A 129 -19.37 -17.24 -11.56
N GLY A 130 -19.21 -17.92 -10.43
CA GLY A 130 -18.88 -19.33 -10.41
C GLY A 130 -17.43 -19.59 -10.80
N PHE A 131 -16.52 -18.63 -10.61
CA PHE A 131 -15.09 -18.88 -10.65
C PHE A 131 -14.58 -19.30 -9.27
N SER A 132 -13.49 -20.07 -9.23
CA SER A 132 -12.80 -20.44 -7.99
C SER A 132 -11.37 -19.92 -8.07
N ALA A 133 -11.04 -18.94 -7.23
CA ALA A 133 -9.70 -18.40 -7.18
C ALA A 133 -8.71 -19.45 -6.65
N PRO A 134 -7.56 -19.67 -7.29
CA PRO A 134 -6.51 -20.54 -6.75
C PRO A 134 -6.17 -20.17 -5.31
N TYR A 135 -6.12 -21.18 -4.44
CA TYR A 135 -5.88 -21.02 -2.99
C TYR A 135 -6.89 -20.11 -2.25
N GLY A 136 -8.03 -19.77 -2.87
CA GLY A 136 -9.01 -18.83 -2.33
C GLY A 136 -8.51 -17.37 -2.28
N ALA A 137 -7.43 -17.05 -2.99
CA ALA A 137 -6.83 -15.72 -3.03
C ALA A 137 -7.38 -14.93 -4.23
N TRP A 138 -8.44 -14.16 -4.00
CA TRP A 138 -8.99 -13.22 -4.98
C TRP A 138 -8.16 -11.94 -5.07
N VAL A 139 -7.60 -11.51 -3.95
CA VAL A 139 -6.66 -10.39 -3.85
C VAL A 139 -5.33 -10.94 -3.39
N SER A 140 -4.41 -11.14 -4.34
CA SER A 140 -3.06 -11.64 -4.05
C SER A 140 -2.15 -10.55 -3.46
N ILE A 141 -2.33 -9.30 -3.90
CA ILE A 141 -1.59 -8.14 -3.41
C ILE A 141 -2.58 -6.99 -3.24
N CYS A 142 -2.52 -6.31 -2.10
CA CYS A 142 -3.36 -5.16 -1.77
C CYS A 142 -2.45 -4.01 -1.34
N GLY A 143 -2.59 -2.85 -1.97
CA GLY A 143 -2.06 -1.60 -1.45
C GLY A 143 -3.18 -0.82 -0.76
N SER A 144 -3.06 -0.55 0.53
CA SER A 144 -4.05 0.26 1.27
C SER A 144 -3.46 1.62 1.61
N ASP A 145 -4.13 2.68 1.18
CA ASP A 145 -3.71 4.05 1.46
C ASP A 145 -4.24 4.46 2.83
N ILE A 146 -3.33 4.83 3.74
CA ILE A 146 -3.66 5.16 5.12
C ILE A 146 -3.30 6.60 5.46
N VAL A 147 -4.16 7.24 6.24
CA VAL A 147 -3.93 8.55 6.82
C VAL A 147 -4.00 8.50 8.33
N ARG A 148 -3.22 9.38 8.98
CA ARG A 148 -3.30 9.60 10.43
C ARG A 148 -4.19 10.81 10.68
N THR A 149 -5.27 10.61 11.42
CA THR A 149 -6.18 11.64 11.94
C THR A 149 -5.90 11.87 13.42
N ASN A 150 -6.65 12.80 14.05
CA ASN A 150 -6.57 13.01 15.50
C ASN A 150 -7.04 11.79 16.30
N ASP A 151 -7.86 10.93 15.71
CA ASP A 151 -8.48 9.78 16.36
C ASP A 151 -7.74 8.45 16.07
N GLY A 152 -6.71 8.47 15.22
CA GLY A 152 -5.92 7.29 14.88
C GLY A 152 -5.63 7.16 13.38
N PHE A 153 -5.50 5.93 12.90
CA PHE A 153 -5.27 5.66 11.48
C PHE A 153 -6.57 5.28 10.78
N MET A 154 -6.76 5.77 9.56
CA MET A 154 -7.92 5.50 8.72
C MET A 154 -7.47 5.08 7.32
N VAL A 155 -8.19 4.14 6.70
CA VAL A 155 -7.99 3.74 5.31
C VAL A 155 -8.78 4.68 4.41
N LEU A 156 -8.11 5.25 3.40
CA LEU A 156 -8.75 6.06 2.35
C LEU A 156 -9.22 5.19 1.18
N GLU A 157 -8.36 4.29 0.71
CA GLU A 157 -8.60 3.47 -0.48
C GLU A 157 -7.88 2.13 -0.38
N ASP A 158 -8.41 1.11 -1.05
CA ASP A 158 -7.72 -0.17 -1.29
C ASP A 158 -7.53 -0.41 -2.79
N ASN A 159 -6.28 -0.71 -3.15
CA ASN A 159 -5.85 -1.02 -4.50
C ASN A 159 -5.66 -2.54 -4.66
N LEU A 160 -6.70 -3.21 -5.18
CA LEU A 160 -6.81 -4.69 -5.25
C LEU A 160 -6.45 -5.30 -6.61
N ARG A 161 -6.10 -4.49 -7.61
CA ARG A 161 -5.82 -4.94 -8.98
C ARG A 161 -4.32 -5.21 -9.15
N VAL A 162 -3.61 -4.21 -9.66
CA VAL A 162 -2.16 -4.21 -9.82
C VAL A 162 -1.65 -3.05 -8.97
N PRO A 163 -1.42 -3.25 -7.66
CA PRO A 163 -0.89 -2.19 -6.82
C PRO A 163 0.51 -1.82 -7.34
N SER A 164 0.71 -0.56 -7.69
CA SER A 164 2.02 -0.01 -8.06
C SER A 164 2.78 0.43 -6.81
N GLY A 165 4.12 0.47 -6.89
CA GLY A 165 4.99 0.97 -5.80
C GLY A 165 5.85 -0.07 -5.10
N VAL A 166 5.65 -1.37 -5.36
CA VAL A 166 6.54 -2.44 -4.89
C VAL A 166 7.34 -2.96 -6.07
N ARG A 167 8.68 -2.81 -6.05
CA ARG A 167 9.58 -3.59 -6.90
C ARG A 167 9.85 -4.90 -6.17
N THR A 168 9.38 -6.03 -6.72
CA THR A 168 9.79 -7.38 -6.31
C THR A 168 11.13 -7.74 -6.90
#